data_AF-A0A436CB30-F1
#
_entry.id   AF-A0A436CB30-F1
#
_cell.length_a   1.000
_cell.length_b   1.000
_cell.length_c   1.000
_cell.angle_alpha   90.00
_cell.angle_beta   90.00
_cell.angle_gamma   90.00
#
_symmetry.space_group_name_H-M   'P 1'
#
loop_
_entity.id
_entity.type
_entity.pdbx_description
1 polymer ?
#
loop_
_entity_poly.entity_id
_entity_poly.type
_entity_poly.pdbx_seq_one_letter_code
_entity_poly.pdbx_strand_id
1 'polypeptide(L)' 'MTSKGIVIREAHFPGRAPIEAYGNGGFRFADMSHRGSLLCLPSGIHGWEPVDPLALTVADFD' A
#
# COMPACT_ATOMS: atom_id res chain seq x y z
N MET A 1 -19.31 -19.33 8.30
CA MET A 1 -18.09 -19.26 7.46
C MET A 1 -17.35 -17.99 7.85
N THR A 2 -16.35 -18.14 8.72
CA THR A 2 -15.72 -17.02 9.44
C THR A 2 -14.95 -16.14 8.46
N SER A 3 -15.44 -14.92 8.24
CA SER A 3 -14.66 -13.86 7.60
C SER A 3 -13.39 -13.68 8.43
N LYS A 4 -12.24 -14.13 7.91
CA LYS A 4 -10.94 -13.83 8.51
C LYS A 4 -10.81 -12.31 8.40
N GLY A 5 -11.00 -11.65 9.54
CA GLY A 5 -10.99 -10.19 9.64
C GLY A 5 -9.77 -9.59 8.96
N ILE A 6 -9.96 -8.43 8.34
CA ILE A 6 -8.90 -7.63 7.77
C ILE A 6 -7.88 -7.36 8.88
N VAL A 7 -6.68 -7.92 8.74
CA VAL A 7 -5.58 -7.64 9.66
C VAL A 7 -4.90 -6.38 9.14
N ILE A 8 -5.18 -5.24 9.78
CA ILE A 8 -4.48 -3.98 9.51
C ILE A 8 -3.10 -4.09 10.16
N ARG A 9 -2.06 -4.21 9.35
CA ARG A 9 -0.66 -4.11 9.78
C ARG A 9 -0.08 -2.83 9.21
N GLU A 10 0.96 -2.33 9.86
CA GLU A 10 1.85 -1.35 9.23
C GLU A 10 2.24 -1.90 7.87
N ALA A 11 1.94 -1.16 6.80
CA ALA A 11 1.95 -1.66 5.44
C ALA A 11 3.39 -1.74 4.93
N HIS A 12 4.19 -2.63 5.48
CA HIS A 12 5.57 -2.85 5.06
C HIS A 12 5.75 -4.29 4.59
N PHE A 13 6.15 -4.43 3.33
CA PHE A 13 6.64 -5.68 2.75
C PHE A 13 8.13 -5.51 2.43
N PRO A 14 9.04 -6.25 3.10
CA PRO A 14 10.50 -6.03 3.01
C PRO A 14 11.13 -6.48 1.68
N GLY A 15 10.32 -6.97 0.74
CA GLY A 15 10.76 -7.41 -0.58
C GLY A 15 10.29 -6.49 -1.69
N ARG A 16 10.65 -6.86 -2.92
CA ARG A 16 10.14 -6.24 -4.14
C ARG A 16 9.22 -7.23 -4.84
N ALA A 17 7.93 -7.12 -4.58
CA ALA A 17 6.92 -7.90 -5.25
C ALA A 17 6.39 -7.15 -6.49
N PRO A 18 6.07 -7.86 -7.59
CA PRO A 18 5.30 -7.26 -8.68
C PRO A 18 3.93 -6.78 -8.20
N ILE A 19 3.41 -5.70 -8.79
CA ILE A 19 2.00 -5.34 -8.64
C ILE A 19 1.20 -6.28 -9.55
N GLU A 20 0.33 -7.08 -8.94
CA GLU A 20 -0.48 -8.09 -9.62
C GLU A 20 -1.82 -7.53 -10.09
N ALA A 21 -2.39 -6.57 -9.35
CA ALA A 21 -3.62 -5.88 -9.71
C ALA A 21 -3.72 -4.49 -9.08
N TYR A 22 -4.53 -3.63 -9.69
CA TYR A 22 -4.89 -2.30 -9.19
C TYR A 22 -6.39 -2.03 -9.45
N GLY A 23 -6.98 -1.14 -8.66
CA GLY A 23 -8.40 -0.74 -8.78
C GLY A 23 -9.11 -0.64 -7.43
N ASN A 24 -10.34 -0.10 -7.43
CA ASN A 24 -11.15 0.09 -6.22
C ASN A 24 -10.40 0.84 -5.08
N GLY A 25 -9.47 1.74 -5.44
CA GLY A 25 -8.67 2.51 -4.50
C GLY A 25 -7.50 1.76 -3.85
N GLY A 26 -6.99 0.68 -4.46
CA GLY A 26 -5.86 -0.06 -3.90
C GLY A 26 -5.09 -0.92 -4.91
N PHE A 27 -4.16 -1.70 -4.35
CA PHE A 27 -3.19 -2.53 -5.05
C PHE A 27 -3.12 -3.93 -4.44
N ARG A 28 -2.76 -4.92 -5.26
CA ARG A 28 -2.47 -6.29 -4.82
C ARG A 28 -1.05 -6.70 -5.22
N PHE A 29 -0.35 -7.36 -4.30
CA PHE A 29 1.03 -7.84 -4.48
C PHE A 29 1.32 -8.91 -3.43
N ALA A 30 2.10 -9.95 -3.76
CA ALA A 30 2.54 -10.97 -2.80
C ALA A 30 1.38 -11.57 -1.97
N ASP A 31 0.23 -11.82 -2.60
CA ASP A 31 -1.03 -12.25 -1.96
C ASP A 31 -1.62 -11.27 -0.92
N MET A 32 -1.09 -10.05 -0.83
CA MET A 32 -1.55 -8.96 0.03
C MET A 32 -2.45 -8.00 -0.75
N SER A 33 -3.31 -7.27 -0.01
CA SER A 33 -4.11 -6.17 -0.56
C SER A 33 -3.85 -4.92 0.28
N HIS A 34 -3.48 -3.83 -0.39
CA HIS A 34 -3.21 -2.54 0.23
C HIS A 34 -4.16 -1.49 -0.34
N ARG A 35 -4.79 -0.69 0.51
CA ARG A 35 -5.69 0.39 0.10
C ARG A 35 -4.98 1.73 0.29
N GLY A 36 -5.15 2.65 -0.65
CA GLY A 36 -4.47 3.94 -0.64
C GLY A 36 -3.12 3.89 -1.34
N SER A 37 -2.24 4.81 -0.96
CA SER A 37 -0.95 5.03 -1.62
C SER A 37 0.13 4.09 -1.09
N LEU A 38 1.12 3.82 -1.94
CA LEU A 38 2.27 3.00 -1.61
C LEU A 38 3.55 3.56 -2.23
N LEU A 39 4.68 3.32 -1.58
CA LEU A 39 6.03 3.62 -2.05
C LEU A 39 6.78 2.33 -2.30
N CYS A 40 7.17 2.09 -3.56
CA CYS A 40 8.01 0.96 -3.95
C CYS A 40 9.49 1.37 -3.87
N LEU A 41 10.11 1.13 -2.71
CA LEU A 41 11.50 1.52 -2.43
C LEU A 41 12.45 0.30 -2.49
N PRO A 42 13.77 0.51 -2.60
CA PRO A 42 14.74 -0.58 -2.50
C PRO A 42 14.67 -1.36 -1.19
N SER A 43 14.21 -0.72 -0.11
CA SER A 43 14.01 -1.33 1.22
C SER A 43 12.73 -2.16 1.34
N GLY A 44 11.80 -2.04 0.39
CA GLY A 44 10.51 -2.71 0.45
C GLY A 44 9.37 -1.87 -0.15
N ILE A 45 8.17 -2.44 -0.09
CA ILE A 45 6.91 -1.74 -0.39
C ILE A 45 6.36 -1.20 0.92
N HIS A 46 6.13 0.10 0.97
CA HIS A 46 5.62 0.82 2.14
C HIS A 46 4.25 1.39 1.82
N GLY A 47 3.30 1.34 2.76
CA GLY A 47 2.11 2.17 2.70
C GLY A 47 2.47 3.62 2.96
N TRP A 48 1.79 4.51 2.28
CA TRP A 48 2.07 5.93 2.34
C TRP A 48 0.77 6.73 2.39
N GLU A 49 0.82 7.84 3.11
CA GLU A 49 -0.17 8.91 3.04
C GLU A 49 0.49 10.10 2.33
N PRO A 50 -0.22 10.85 1.47
CA PRO A 50 -1.67 10.94 1.36
C PRO A 50 -2.28 9.98 0.33
N VAL A 51 -3.54 9.59 0.59
CA VAL A 51 -4.36 8.76 -0.31
C VAL A 51 -5.21 9.58 -1.29
N ASP A 52 -5.34 10.89 -1.05
CA ASP A 52 -6.00 11.83 -1.94
C ASP A 52 -4.93 12.59 -2.76
N PRO A 53 -4.90 12.44 -4.10
CA PRO A 53 -3.92 13.13 -4.93
C PRO A 53 -4.04 14.66 -4.87
N LEU A 54 -5.21 15.21 -4.49
CA LEU A 54 -5.40 16.66 -4.32
C LEU A 54 -4.85 17.18 -2.99
N ALA A 55 -4.63 16.29 -2.02
CA ALA A 55 -4.04 16.63 -0.73
C ALA A 55 -2.51 16.48 -0.70
N LEU A 56 -1.90 15.99 -1.79
CA LEU A 56 -0.46 15.77 -1.88
C LEU A 56 0.31 17.09 -1.88
N THR A 57 1.22 17.22 -0.93
CA THR A 57 2.11 18.37 -0.75
C THR A 57 3.58 17.94 -0.77
N VAL A 58 4.50 18.90 -0.81
CA VAL A 58 5.94 18.62 -0.74
C VAL A 58 6.33 18.05 0.63
N ALA A 59 5.65 18.47 1.70
CA ALA A 59 5.95 18.03 3.07
C ALA A 59 5.68 16.54 3.31
N ASP A 60 4.91 15.87 2.44
CA ASP A 60 4.63 14.43 2.55
C ASP A 60 5.82 13.54 2.13
N PHE A 61 6.87 14.14 1.59
CA PHE A 61 8.12 13.47 1.20
C PHE A 61 9.27 13.66 2.20
N ASP A 62 9.06 14.44 3.26
CA ASP A 62 10.03 14.67 4.35
C ASP A 62 9.87 13.62 5.47
#